data_AF-A0A2E3HPA9-F1
#
_entry.id   AF-A0A2E3HPA9-F1
#
_cell.length_a   1.000
_cell.length_b   1.000
_cell.length_c   1.000
_cell.angle_alpha   90.00
_cell.angle_beta   90.00
_cell.angle_gamma   90.00
#
_symmetry.space_group_name_H-M   'P 1'
#
loop_
_entity.id
_entity.type
_entity.pdbx_description
1 polymer ?
#
loop_
_entity_poly.entity_id
_entity_poly.type
_entity_poly.pdbx_seq_one_letter_code
_entity_poly.pdbx_strand_id
1 'polypeptide(L)'
;MKKIFLTLKTILILAFTNSFVFAEISIPAPSTTVLNQIASSMSSSVTNDAQSIEDSGNATASLIDSEELGEGIKKAAEKNGLQINTEAATILASLDDSDTETMAAAIKSMETNISFLDDDYVQAITPDTIVYDSEWQTLTKVTGGDLEYADSNDVFDASSPPQSRSKVYVNFKEQTIFADVFTKVTRAAGAGNSGVEKNFEIENEWRTGTASVADALNANPPQPIVATEDQGLGTGWGSFNVPFGTNIDASSTFSTMKKNKTTLQDACAVSTCGEGDYWTVKQNFIEEFNNDINDASSFGTIYFYGKFTTASEGADGFGTMAMEGGHTANGANEQTFVESIERYEATFKLVGKAAE
;
A
#
# COMPACT_ATOMS: atom_id res chain seq x y z
N MET A 1 -40.49 6.88 48.49
CA MET A 1 -39.15 7.48 48.39
C MET A 1 -38.01 6.45 48.54
N LYS A 2 -37.97 5.40 47.70
CA LYS A 2 -36.83 4.45 47.64
C LYS A 2 -36.42 4.06 46.21
N LYS A 3 -37.09 4.60 45.19
CA LYS A 3 -36.79 4.32 43.76
C LYS A 3 -36.17 5.50 42.99
N ILE A 4 -35.93 6.65 43.64
CA ILE A 4 -35.30 7.84 43.03
C ILE A 4 -33.82 7.98 43.43
N PHE A 5 -33.39 7.33 44.52
CA PHE A 5 -31.98 7.34 44.95
C PHE A 5 -31.09 6.29 44.26
N LEU A 6 -31.69 5.33 43.53
CA LEU A 6 -30.93 4.31 42.81
C LEU A 6 -30.45 4.82 41.43
N THR A 7 -31.22 5.72 40.80
CA THR A 7 -30.92 6.23 39.45
C THR A 7 -29.80 7.27 39.43
N LEU A 8 -29.56 7.99 40.53
CA LEU A 8 -28.53 9.03 40.60
C LEU A 8 -27.11 8.47 40.91
N LYS A 9 -27.01 7.27 41.51
CA LYS A 9 -25.71 6.63 41.77
C LYS A 9 -25.10 5.97 40.53
N THR A 10 -25.93 5.57 39.56
CA THR A 10 -25.46 4.97 38.30
C THR A 10 -24.89 6.01 37.34
N ILE A 11 -25.29 7.29 37.45
CA ILE A 11 -24.85 8.37 36.55
C ILE A 11 -23.48 8.94 36.97
N LEU A 12 -23.05 8.82 38.23
CA LEU A 12 -21.77 9.36 38.69
C LEU A 12 -20.58 8.42 38.49
N ILE A 13 -20.80 7.13 38.22
CA ILE A 13 -19.72 6.15 37.99
C ILE A 13 -19.32 6.09 36.50
N LEU A 14 -20.15 6.62 35.59
CA LEU A 14 -19.82 6.73 34.16
C LEU A 14 -18.90 7.91 33.80
N ALA A 15 -18.49 8.75 34.77
CA ALA A 15 -17.74 9.98 34.51
C ALA A 15 -16.21 9.87 34.74
N PHE A 16 -15.65 8.67 34.98
CA PHE A 16 -14.20 8.49 35.19
C PHE A 16 -13.51 7.50 34.24
N THR A 17 -14.19 7.06 33.17
CA THR A 17 -13.54 6.28 32.10
C THR A 17 -13.24 7.18 30.92
N ASN A 18 -12.17 7.97 30.98
CA ASN A 18 -11.53 8.54 29.78
C ASN A 18 -10.10 8.96 30.12
N SER A 19 -9.20 7.97 30.11
CA SER A 19 -7.76 8.19 29.95
C SER A 19 -7.17 6.95 29.29
N PHE A 20 -7.57 6.67 28.05
CA PHE A 20 -6.81 5.75 27.21
C PHE A 20 -5.88 6.58 26.34
N VAL A 21 -4.62 6.65 26.76
CA VAL A 21 -3.49 6.91 25.87
C VAL A 21 -3.30 5.60 25.11
N PHE A 22 -3.78 5.53 23.87
CA PHE A 22 -3.40 4.44 22.97
C PHE A 22 -2.00 4.74 22.44
N ALA A 23 -1.01 4.13 23.09
CA ALA A 23 0.29 3.91 22.49
C ALA A 23 0.22 2.53 21.81
N GLU A 24 -0.08 2.51 20.51
CA GLU A 24 0.48 1.48 19.65
C GLU A 24 1.97 1.74 19.60
N ILE A 25 2.72 0.99 20.41
CA ILE A 25 4.15 0.85 20.23
C ILE A 25 4.30 -0.61 19.83
N SER A 26 4.85 -0.78 18.62
CA SER A 26 5.59 -1.95 18.15
C SER A 26 5.98 -2.86 19.32
N ILE A 27 5.78 -4.17 19.19
CA ILE A 27 6.50 -5.10 20.05
C ILE A 27 7.87 -5.29 19.38
N PRO A 28 8.91 -4.50 19.69
CA PRO A 28 10.24 -5.04 19.51
C PRO A 28 10.28 -6.30 20.37
N ALA A 29 10.96 -7.35 19.90
CA ALA A 29 11.37 -8.44 20.77
C ALA A 29 11.81 -7.81 22.11
N PRO A 30 11.20 -8.19 23.24
CA PRO A 30 11.32 -7.40 24.45
C PRO A 30 12.79 -7.23 24.76
N SER A 31 13.28 -5.99 24.67
CA SER A 31 14.68 -5.76 24.99
C SER A 31 14.84 -6.18 26.45
N THR A 32 15.76 -7.08 26.71
CA THR A 32 16.11 -7.55 28.05
C THR A 32 16.37 -6.36 29.00
N THR A 33 16.75 -5.22 28.43
CA THR A 33 16.93 -3.91 29.07
C THR A 33 15.65 -3.34 29.70
N VAL A 34 14.51 -3.34 29.00
CA VAL A 34 13.24 -2.77 29.52
C VAL A 34 12.62 -3.70 30.57
N LEU A 35 12.70 -5.02 30.36
CA LEU A 35 12.29 -6.01 31.35
C LEU A 35 13.13 -5.93 32.64
N ASN A 36 14.45 -5.72 32.51
CA ASN A 36 15.34 -5.50 33.65
C ASN A 36 15.02 -4.19 34.40
N GLN A 37 14.61 -3.13 33.71
CA GLN A 37 14.22 -1.86 34.34
C GLN A 37 12.90 -1.97 35.12
N ILE A 38 11.94 -2.76 34.61
CA ILE A 38 10.66 -3.02 35.28
C ILE A 38 10.87 -3.95 36.50
N ALA A 39 11.67 -5.00 36.36
CA ALA A 39 12.04 -5.88 37.47
C ALA A 39 12.81 -5.12 38.58
N SER A 40 13.65 -4.15 38.18
CA SER A 40 14.41 -3.30 39.12
C SER A 40 13.53 -2.28 39.84
N SER A 41 12.46 -1.76 39.20
CA SER A 41 11.56 -0.77 39.80
C SER A 41 10.51 -1.36 40.75
N MET A 42 10.31 -2.68 40.69
CA MET A 42 9.36 -3.44 41.52
C MET A 42 10.02 -4.15 42.72
N SER A 43 11.33 -4.12 42.84
CA SER A 43 12.07 -4.70 43.98
C SER A 43 12.01 -3.79 45.22
N SER A 44 11.45 -4.30 46.31
CA SER A 44 11.50 -3.68 47.65
C SER A 44 12.44 -4.45 48.61
N SER A 45 13.35 -5.28 48.08
CA SER A 45 14.33 -6.01 48.88
C SER A 45 15.75 -5.86 48.35
N VAL A 46 16.65 -5.48 49.25
CA VAL A 46 18.09 -5.45 49.07
C VAL A 46 18.55 -6.86 48.68
N THR A 47 19.22 -6.98 47.52
CA THR A 47 19.72 -8.18 46.81
C THR A 47 18.70 -9.04 46.06
N ASN A 48 18.44 -8.70 44.79
CA ASN A 48 18.00 -9.68 43.79
C ASN A 48 19.22 -10.47 43.34
N ASP A 49 19.26 -11.75 43.68
CA ASP A 49 20.20 -12.73 43.13
C ASP A 49 19.86 -12.97 41.64
N ALA A 50 20.87 -13.07 40.78
CA ALA A 50 20.71 -13.33 39.34
C ALA A 50 19.78 -14.54 39.06
N GLN A 51 19.82 -15.57 39.91
CA GLN A 51 18.96 -16.74 39.82
C GLN A 51 17.48 -16.39 39.98
N SER A 52 17.13 -15.48 40.89
CA SER A 52 15.73 -15.05 41.13
C SER A 52 15.15 -14.21 39.99
N ILE A 53 16.01 -13.50 39.25
CA ILE A 53 15.66 -12.76 38.03
C ILE A 53 15.44 -13.74 36.87
N GLU A 54 16.31 -14.75 36.74
CA GLU A 54 16.23 -15.79 35.71
C GLU A 54 14.99 -16.68 35.91
N ASP A 55 14.69 -17.06 37.16
CA ASP A 55 13.51 -17.85 37.51
C ASP A 55 12.20 -17.06 37.28
N SER A 56 12.19 -15.75 37.53
CA SER A 56 11.03 -14.88 37.24
C SER A 56 10.87 -14.62 35.73
N GLY A 57 11.98 -14.49 35.00
CA GLY A 57 11.99 -14.39 33.53
C GLY A 57 11.45 -15.66 32.87
N ASN A 58 11.87 -16.83 33.35
CA ASN A 58 11.39 -18.13 32.87
C ASN A 58 9.93 -18.40 33.27
N ALA A 59 9.50 -18.03 34.48
CA ALA A 59 8.11 -18.16 34.90
C ALA A 59 7.18 -17.24 34.10
N THR A 60 7.63 -16.04 33.74
CA THR A 60 6.86 -15.09 32.90
C THR A 60 6.85 -15.53 31.43
N ALA A 61 7.95 -16.09 30.91
CA ALA A 61 8.00 -16.72 29.59
C ALA A 61 7.18 -18.02 29.51
N SER A 62 6.97 -18.73 30.62
CA SER A 62 6.05 -19.88 30.70
C SER A 62 4.59 -19.49 30.97
N LEU A 63 4.35 -18.27 31.47
CA LEU A 63 3.00 -17.71 31.70
C LEU A 63 2.44 -17.03 30.44
N ILE A 64 3.31 -16.53 29.56
CA ILE A 64 2.96 -16.13 28.20
C ILE A 64 3.37 -17.27 27.28
N ASP A 65 2.58 -18.35 27.33
CA ASP A 65 2.73 -19.41 26.35
C ASP A 65 2.29 -18.86 24.99
N SER A 66 3.22 -18.72 24.05
CA SER A 66 2.92 -18.30 22.68
C SER A 66 1.88 -19.21 22.02
N GLU A 67 1.77 -20.46 22.47
CA GLU A 67 0.77 -21.42 22.03
C GLU A 67 -0.61 -21.08 22.63
N GLU A 68 -0.72 -20.73 23.92
CA GLU A 68 -1.97 -20.23 24.53
C GLU A 68 -2.39 -18.87 23.95
N LEU A 69 -1.45 -17.99 23.61
CA LEU A 69 -1.73 -16.72 22.96
C LEU A 69 -2.24 -16.95 21.52
N GLY A 70 -1.60 -17.83 20.77
CA GLY A 70 -2.06 -18.26 19.44
C GLY A 70 -3.46 -18.91 19.50
N GLU A 71 -3.73 -19.74 20.50
CA GLU A 71 -5.08 -20.26 20.76
C GLU A 71 -6.08 -19.17 21.16
N GLY A 72 -5.66 -18.18 21.94
CA GLY A 72 -6.48 -17.05 22.35
C GLY A 72 -6.90 -16.18 21.17
N ILE A 73 -5.98 -15.92 20.24
CA ILE A 73 -6.24 -15.19 19.00
C ILE A 73 -7.16 -16.04 18.08
N LYS A 74 -6.92 -17.35 17.95
CA LYS A 74 -7.83 -18.26 17.23
C LYS A 74 -9.24 -18.27 17.81
N LYS A 75 -9.38 -18.37 19.14
CA LYS A 75 -10.67 -18.32 19.84
C LYS A 75 -11.36 -16.96 19.70
N ALA A 76 -10.60 -15.86 19.69
CA ALA A 76 -11.13 -14.53 19.45
C ALA A 76 -11.61 -14.36 18.00
N ALA A 77 -10.86 -14.87 17.03
CA ALA A 77 -11.26 -14.91 15.63
C ALA A 77 -12.54 -15.75 15.46
N GLU A 78 -12.56 -16.99 15.96
CA GLU A 78 -13.73 -17.88 15.93
C GLU A 78 -14.98 -17.25 16.57
N LYS A 79 -14.81 -16.58 17.72
CA LYS A 79 -15.90 -15.91 18.44
C LYS A 79 -16.51 -14.74 17.65
N ASN A 80 -15.73 -14.10 16.78
CA ASN A 80 -16.17 -13.04 15.89
C ASN A 80 -16.57 -13.56 14.49
N GLY A 81 -16.53 -14.88 14.26
CA GLY A 81 -16.83 -15.50 12.97
C GLY A 81 -15.71 -15.33 11.93
N LEU A 82 -14.50 -15.03 12.40
CA LEU A 82 -13.31 -14.74 11.60
C LEU A 82 -12.41 -15.98 11.53
N GLN A 83 -11.83 -16.25 10.35
CA GLN A 83 -10.85 -17.32 10.17
C GLN A 83 -9.46 -16.71 10.09
N ILE A 84 -8.56 -17.06 11.02
CA ILE A 84 -7.12 -16.77 10.85
C ILE A 84 -6.61 -17.70 9.78
N ASN A 85 -6.35 -17.15 8.60
CA ASN A 85 -5.70 -17.88 7.53
C ASN A 85 -4.21 -18.05 7.88
N THR A 86 -3.92 -19.10 8.63
CA THR A 86 -2.56 -19.38 9.12
C THR A 86 -1.59 -19.66 7.96
N GLU A 87 -2.09 -20.16 6.83
CA GLU A 87 -1.28 -20.49 5.65
C GLU A 87 -0.92 -19.24 4.83
N ALA A 88 -1.88 -18.35 4.53
CA ALA A 88 -1.55 -17.05 3.93
C ALA A 88 -0.73 -16.17 4.88
N ALA A 89 -1.02 -16.21 6.18
CA ALA A 89 -0.21 -15.51 7.18
C ALA A 89 1.22 -16.06 7.22
N THR A 90 1.44 -17.36 6.99
CA THR A 90 2.79 -17.94 6.87
C THR A 90 3.49 -17.48 5.59
N ILE A 91 2.76 -17.38 4.47
CA ILE A 91 3.31 -16.85 3.20
C ILE A 91 3.75 -15.39 3.38
N LEU A 92 2.91 -14.54 4.00
CA LEU A 92 3.25 -13.14 4.28
C LEU A 92 4.33 -13.01 5.36
N ALA A 93 4.30 -13.82 6.42
CA ALA A 93 5.35 -13.81 7.45
C ALA A 93 6.70 -14.33 6.95
N SER A 94 6.73 -15.00 5.79
CA SER A 94 7.98 -15.37 5.11
C SER A 94 8.57 -14.24 4.28
N LEU A 95 7.87 -13.11 4.14
CA LEU A 95 8.45 -11.89 3.60
C LEU A 95 9.53 -11.40 4.55
N ASP A 96 10.75 -11.29 4.04
CA ASP A 96 11.82 -10.60 4.74
C ASP A 96 11.51 -9.09 4.73
N ASP A 97 10.96 -8.60 5.82
CA ASP A 97 10.68 -7.17 6.02
C ASP A 97 11.91 -6.39 6.53
N SER A 98 13.06 -7.05 6.68
CA SER A 98 14.32 -6.42 7.06
C SER A 98 15.08 -5.81 5.87
N ASP A 99 14.74 -6.23 4.64
CA ASP A 99 15.30 -5.72 3.40
C ASP A 99 14.19 -5.30 2.42
N THR A 100 14.16 -4.01 2.11
CA THR A 100 13.16 -3.43 1.22
C THR A 100 13.25 -3.95 -0.21
N GLU A 101 14.43 -4.32 -0.71
CA GLU A 101 14.59 -4.85 -2.07
C GLU A 101 14.01 -6.26 -2.20
N THR A 102 14.34 -7.14 -1.25
CA THR A 102 13.76 -8.49 -1.16
C THR A 102 12.24 -8.44 -0.97
N MET A 103 11.75 -7.53 -0.13
CA MET A 103 10.32 -7.30 0.07
C MET A 103 9.64 -6.83 -1.23
N ALA A 104 10.21 -5.85 -1.95
CA ALA A 104 9.69 -5.38 -3.23
C ALA A 104 9.61 -6.52 -4.26
N ALA A 105 10.67 -7.34 -4.37
CA ALA A 105 10.73 -8.46 -5.30
C ALA A 105 9.64 -9.50 -4.99
N ALA A 106 9.42 -9.81 -3.71
CA ALA A 106 8.40 -10.76 -3.30
C ALA A 106 6.98 -10.23 -3.58
N ILE A 107 6.67 -8.98 -3.21
CA ILE A 107 5.38 -8.34 -3.52
C ILE A 107 5.14 -8.30 -5.04
N LYS A 108 6.18 -7.96 -5.81
CA LYS A 108 6.11 -7.93 -7.28
C LYS A 108 5.74 -9.30 -7.86
N SER A 109 6.25 -10.39 -7.28
CA SER A 109 5.99 -11.76 -7.75
C SER A 109 4.57 -12.29 -7.48
N MET A 110 3.83 -11.68 -6.55
CA MET A 110 2.47 -12.12 -6.21
C MET A 110 1.48 -11.82 -7.34
N GLU A 111 0.57 -12.73 -7.64
CA GLU A 111 -0.48 -12.48 -8.64
C GLU A 111 -1.67 -11.76 -7.99
N THR A 112 -2.18 -10.73 -8.65
CA THR A 112 -3.41 -10.04 -8.25
C THR A 112 -4.58 -11.03 -8.27
N ASN A 113 -5.40 -11.02 -7.21
CA ASN A 113 -6.47 -12.00 -7.01
C ASN A 113 -7.77 -11.36 -6.48
N ILE A 114 -8.05 -10.15 -6.96
CA ILE A 114 -9.30 -9.43 -6.72
C ILE A 114 -10.15 -9.41 -7.97
N SER A 115 -11.47 -9.27 -7.79
CA SER A 115 -12.43 -9.13 -8.87
C SER A 115 -13.22 -7.84 -8.66
N PHE A 116 -13.17 -6.90 -9.61
CA PHE A 116 -13.94 -5.65 -9.49
C PHE A 116 -15.44 -5.94 -9.37
N LEU A 117 -16.09 -5.21 -8.46
CA LEU A 117 -17.54 -5.17 -8.38
C LEU A 117 -18.09 -4.10 -9.33
N ASP A 118 -19.42 -4.05 -9.45
CA ASP A 118 -20.08 -3.03 -10.28
C ASP A 118 -19.66 -1.61 -9.85
N ASP A 119 -19.55 -0.69 -10.81
CA ASP A 119 -19.10 0.69 -10.57
C ASP A 119 -19.96 1.46 -9.56
N ASP A 120 -21.23 1.05 -9.37
CA ASP A 120 -22.16 1.63 -8.39
C ASP A 120 -22.09 0.96 -7.01
N TYR A 121 -21.32 -0.12 -6.86
CA TYR A 121 -21.06 -0.77 -5.59
C TYR A 121 -20.01 0.01 -4.80
N VAL A 122 -20.46 0.60 -3.69
CA VAL A 122 -19.60 1.31 -2.75
C VAL A 122 -19.55 0.53 -1.44
N GLN A 123 -18.36 0.03 -1.06
CA GLN A 123 -18.16 -0.58 0.25
C GLN A 123 -18.48 0.42 1.36
N ALA A 124 -19.25 -0.02 2.35
CA ALA A 124 -19.45 0.74 3.57
C ALA A 124 -18.22 0.59 4.47
N ILE A 125 -17.72 1.72 4.99
CA ILE A 125 -16.71 1.71 6.06
C ILE A 125 -17.45 1.46 7.37
N THR A 126 -17.22 0.29 7.97
CA THR A 126 -17.82 -0.13 9.24
C THR A 126 -16.71 -0.42 10.26
N PRO A 127 -17.02 -0.58 11.56
CA PRO A 127 -16.01 -1.01 12.54
C PRO A 127 -15.33 -2.36 12.21
N ASP A 128 -15.93 -3.18 11.33
CA ASP A 128 -15.36 -4.44 10.82
C ASP A 128 -14.39 -4.19 9.62
N THR A 129 -14.19 -2.94 9.20
CA THR A 129 -13.27 -2.56 8.13
C THR A 129 -11.88 -2.28 8.70
N ILE A 130 -10.86 -2.95 8.17
CA ILE A 130 -9.46 -2.71 8.51
C ILE A 130 -8.87 -1.70 7.53
N VAL A 131 -8.30 -0.63 8.06
CA VAL A 131 -7.64 0.44 7.34
C VAL A 131 -6.13 0.26 7.44
N TYR A 132 -5.46 0.18 6.30
CA TYR A 132 -4.02 0.18 6.15
C TYR A 132 -3.61 1.53 5.57
N ASP A 133 -3.07 2.41 6.40
CA ASP A 133 -2.63 3.75 6.00
C ASP A 133 -1.12 3.76 5.84
N SER A 134 -0.63 4.07 4.63
CA SER A 134 0.80 4.15 4.38
C SER A 134 1.44 5.37 5.02
N GLU A 135 0.65 6.37 5.46
CA GLU A 135 1.10 7.74 5.61
C GLU A 135 1.78 8.27 4.33
N TRP A 136 2.28 9.51 4.37
CA TRP A 136 3.04 10.04 3.25
C TRP A 136 4.38 9.34 3.12
N GLN A 137 4.55 8.61 2.03
CA GLN A 137 5.78 7.97 1.63
C GLN A 137 6.50 8.84 0.60
N THR A 138 7.80 9.04 0.78
CA THR A 138 8.65 9.69 -0.22
C THR A 138 9.22 8.61 -1.14
N LEU A 139 8.94 8.72 -2.43
CA LEU A 139 9.41 7.77 -3.42
C LEU A 139 10.88 8.02 -3.73
N THR A 140 11.64 6.95 -3.94
CA THR A 140 13.08 7.02 -4.23
C THR A 140 13.32 6.71 -5.71
N LYS A 141 14.25 7.46 -6.32
CA LYS A 141 14.60 7.25 -7.72
C LYS A 141 15.18 5.86 -7.94
N VAL A 142 14.67 5.16 -8.95
CA VAL A 142 15.21 3.90 -9.43
C VAL A 142 16.16 4.19 -10.58
N THR A 143 17.37 3.65 -10.51
CA THR A 143 18.41 3.78 -11.54
C THR A 143 18.92 2.38 -11.91
N GLY A 144 19.10 2.10 -13.19
CA GLY A 144 19.54 0.78 -13.65
C GLY A 144 18.50 -0.34 -13.43
N GLY A 145 18.96 -1.53 -13.02
CA GLY A 145 18.15 -2.75 -12.89
C GLY A 145 17.87 -3.46 -14.22
N ASP A 146 17.02 -4.49 -14.20
CA ASP A 146 16.73 -5.30 -15.39
C ASP A 146 16.05 -4.50 -16.53
N LEU A 147 15.34 -3.43 -16.18
CA LEU A 147 14.62 -2.56 -17.11
C LEU A 147 15.37 -1.25 -17.46
N GLU A 148 16.48 -0.95 -16.77
CA GLU A 148 17.33 0.24 -16.96
C GLU A 148 16.55 1.56 -17.04
N TYR A 149 16.20 2.15 -15.89
CA TYR A 149 15.58 3.48 -15.83
C TYR A 149 16.60 4.62 -15.98
N ALA A 150 16.11 5.76 -16.47
CA ALA A 150 16.94 6.94 -16.75
C ALA A 150 17.53 7.56 -15.46
N ASP A 151 18.81 7.92 -15.53
CA ASP A 151 19.51 8.63 -14.45
C ASP A 151 19.25 10.16 -14.48
N SER A 152 18.73 10.70 -15.58
CA SER A 152 18.41 12.13 -15.73
C SER A 152 17.15 12.53 -14.94
N ASN A 153 17.03 13.81 -14.60
CA ASN A 153 15.89 14.36 -13.84
C ASN A 153 15.15 15.39 -14.71
N ASP A 154 14.77 14.94 -15.89
CA ASP A 154 14.09 15.72 -16.91
C ASP A 154 12.56 15.68 -16.74
N VAL A 155 12.03 14.75 -15.94
CA VAL A 155 10.59 14.64 -15.62
C VAL A 155 10.30 15.10 -14.20
N PHE A 156 11.01 14.55 -13.21
CA PHE A 156 10.77 14.81 -11.79
C PHE A 156 11.84 15.74 -11.22
N ASP A 157 11.43 16.71 -10.39
CA ASP A 157 12.38 17.58 -9.68
C ASP A 157 13.09 16.78 -8.57
N ALA A 158 14.37 16.50 -8.75
CA ALA A 158 15.18 15.77 -7.78
C ALA A 158 15.29 16.46 -6.41
N SER A 159 15.05 17.77 -6.33
CA SER A 159 15.05 18.52 -5.07
C SER A 159 13.73 18.40 -4.30
N SER A 160 12.68 17.91 -4.96
CA SER A 160 11.35 17.67 -4.39
C SER A 160 10.81 16.31 -4.90
N PRO A 161 11.37 15.18 -4.38
CA PRO A 161 11.00 13.85 -4.86
C PRO A 161 9.50 13.58 -4.74
N PRO A 162 8.91 12.83 -5.67
CA PRO A 162 7.50 12.48 -5.63
C PRO A 162 7.11 11.80 -4.31
N GLN A 163 5.90 12.08 -3.84
CA GLN A 163 5.34 11.46 -2.64
C GLN A 163 3.99 10.83 -2.95
N SER A 164 3.66 9.77 -2.23
CA SER A 164 2.35 9.14 -2.32
C SER A 164 1.87 8.64 -0.96
N ARG A 165 0.56 8.53 -0.82
CA ARG A 165 -0.10 7.91 0.33
C ARG A 165 -1.24 7.04 -0.19
N SER A 166 -1.40 5.86 0.37
CA SER A 166 -2.58 5.03 0.17
C SER A 166 -3.24 4.70 1.49
N LYS A 167 -4.56 4.74 1.51
CA LYS A 167 -5.40 4.19 2.59
C LYS A 167 -6.19 3.05 2.01
N VAL A 168 -5.82 1.83 2.34
CA VAL A 168 -6.50 0.63 1.85
C VAL A 168 -7.49 0.16 2.89
N TYR A 169 -8.74 -0.05 2.48
CA TYR A 169 -9.84 -0.46 3.33
C TYR A 169 -10.22 -1.89 2.96
N VAL A 170 -10.06 -2.83 3.90
CA VAL A 170 -10.40 -4.24 3.70
C VAL A 170 -11.48 -4.63 4.69
N ASN A 171 -12.62 -5.09 4.21
CA ASN A 171 -13.64 -5.71 5.06
C ASN A 171 -13.59 -7.22 4.86
N PHE A 172 -12.98 -7.94 5.81
CA PHE A 172 -12.79 -9.40 5.72
C PHE A 172 -14.11 -10.18 5.79
N LYS A 173 -15.13 -9.59 6.40
CA LYS A 173 -16.46 -10.19 6.57
C LYS A 173 -17.35 -9.99 5.37
N GLU A 174 -17.35 -8.78 4.80
CA GLU A 174 -18.04 -8.48 3.54
C GLU A 174 -17.22 -8.95 2.32
N GLN A 175 -15.95 -9.32 2.53
CA GLN A 175 -15.01 -9.77 1.51
C GLN A 175 -14.79 -8.72 0.42
N THR A 176 -14.64 -7.45 0.83
CA THR A 176 -14.47 -6.29 -0.06
C THR A 176 -13.20 -5.51 0.24
N ILE A 177 -12.67 -4.84 -0.79
CA ILE A 177 -11.51 -3.95 -0.73
C ILE A 177 -11.71 -2.72 -1.61
N PHE A 178 -11.23 -1.57 -1.15
CA PHE A 178 -10.97 -0.38 -1.97
C PHE A 178 -9.82 0.45 -1.36
N ALA A 179 -9.36 1.49 -2.04
CA ALA A 179 -8.37 2.41 -1.51
C ALA A 179 -8.67 3.88 -1.84
N ASP A 180 -8.26 4.78 -0.96
CA ASP A 180 -8.05 6.20 -1.28
C ASP A 180 -6.55 6.41 -1.53
N VAL A 181 -6.20 7.03 -2.66
CA VAL A 181 -4.81 7.26 -3.06
C VAL A 181 -4.57 8.75 -3.25
N PHE A 182 -3.44 9.21 -2.74
CA PHE A 182 -2.99 10.60 -2.76
C PHE A 182 -1.58 10.67 -3.33
N THR A 183 -1.30 11.68 -4.15
CA THR A 183 0.01 11.88 -4.75
C THR A 183 0.42 13.35 -4.67
N LYS A 184 1.72 13.60 -4.55
CA LYS A 184 2.34 14.91 -4.71
C LYS A 184 3.52 14.78 -5.65
N VAL A 185 3.50 15.54 -6.73
CA VAL A 185 4.58 15.51 -7.73
C VAL A 185 5.02 16.91 -8.07
N THR A 186 6.32 17.18 -7.92
CA THR A 186 6.95 18.37 -8.50
C THR A 186 7.67 17.95 -9.78
N ARG A 187 7.32 18.57 -10.91
CA ARG A 187 8.01 18.29 -12.17
C ARG A 187 9.30 19.11 -12.30
N ALA A 188 10.25 18.58 -13.05
CA ALA A 188 11.48 19.27 -13.41
C ALA A 188 11.21 20.55 -14.23
N ALA A 189 12.20 21.44 -14.29
CA ALA A 189 12.14 22.59 -15.19
C ALA A 189 12.11 22.10 -16.64
N GLY A 190 11.22 22.65 -17.46
CA GLY A 190 10.99 22.16 -18.83
C GLY A 190 10.08 20.93 -18.93
N ALA A 191 9.56 20.40 -17.82
CA ALA A 191 8.63 19.29 -17.82
C ALA A 191 7.15 19.72 -17.71
N GLY A 192 6.29 19.05 -18.47
CA GLY A 192 4.84 19.30 -18.48
C GLY A 192 4.19 18.93 -19.81
N ASN A 193 3.07 19.59 -20.09
CA ASN A 193 2.37 19.49 -21.38
C ASN A 193 2.95 20.52 -22.36
N SER A 194 2.87 20.24 -23.65
CA SER A 194 3.18 21.14 -24.77
C SER A 194 2.97 22.63 -24.47
N GLY A 195 4.08 23.37 -24.49
CA GLY A 195 4.11 24.82 -24.30
C GLY A 195 3.80 25.32 -22.88
N VAL A 196 3.59 24.43 -21.91
CA VAL A 196 3.24 24.79 -20.54
C VAL A 196 4.19 24.13 -19.55
N GLU A 197 5.14 24.92 -19.05
CA GLU A 197 5.99 24.51 -17.93
C GLU A 197 5.16 24.34 -16.65
N LYS A 198 5.41 23.23 -15.93
CA LYS A 198 4.64 22.81 -14.75
C LYS A 198 5.56 22.42 -13.60
N ASN A 199 6.59 23.23 -13.37
CA ASN A 199 7.58 23.08 -12.28
C ASN A 199 7.02 23.47 -10.89
N PHE A 200 5.76 23.11 -10.61
CA PHE A 200 5.11 23.28 -9.32
C PHE A 200 4.52 21.96 -8.85
N GLU A 201 4.30 21.85 -7.54
CA GLU A 201 3.70 20.66 -6.95
C GLU A 201 2.26 20.47 -7.43
N ILE A 202 1.98 19.28 -7.96
CA ILE A 202 0.64 18.82 -8.32
C ILE A 202 0.23 17.78 -7.30
N GLU A 203 -0.93 18.01 -6.70
CA GLU A 203 -1.59 17.05 -5.83
C GLU A 203 -2.75 16.38 -6.57
N ASN A 204 -2.84 15.06 -6.49
CA ASN A 204 -4.01 14.31 -6.96
C ASN A 204 -4.54 13.41 -5.86
N GLU A 205 -5.85 13.20 -5.85
CA GLU A 205 -6.56 12.28 -4.98
C GLU A 205 -7.60 11.53 -5.80
N TRP A 206 -7.71 10.22 -5.57
CA TRP A 206 -8.82 9.42 -6.08
C TRP A 206 -9.14 8.26 -5.16
N ARG A 207 -10.36 7.74 -5.34
CA ARG A 207 -10.83 6.50 -4.74
C ARG A 207 -10.87 5.43 -5.81
N THR A 208 -10.30 4.26 -5.53
CA THR A 208 -10.40 3.10 -6.42
C THR A 208 -11.82 2.56 -6.43
N GLY A 209 -12.16 1.78 -7.47
CA GLY A 209 -13.37 0.95 -7.44
C GLY A 209 -13.35 -0.05 -6.29
N THR A 210 -14.53 -0.50 -5.86
CA THR A 210 -14.63 -1.59 -4.89
C THR A 210 -14.39 -2.91 -5.61
N ALA A 211 -13.59 -3.79 -5.02
CA ALA A 211 -13.38 -5.15 -5.49
C ALA A 211 -13.75 -6.20 -4.43
N SER A 212 -14.10 -7.39 -4.89
CA SER A 212 -14.24 -8.59 -4.08
C SER A 212 -12.87 -9.23 -3.84
N VAL A 213 -12.64 -9.65 -2.59
CA VAL A 213 -11.49 -10.47 -2.17
C VAL A 213 -11.90 -11.90 -1.81
N ALA A 214 -13.14 -12.28 -2.16
CA ALA A 214 -13.71 -13.58 -1.82
C ALA A 214 -12.88 -14.74 -2.37
N ASP A 215 -12.35 -14.63 -3.59
CA ASP A 215 -11.57 -15.70 -4.21
C ASP A 215 -10.27 -15.97 -3.45
N ALA A 216 -9.57 -14.92 -3.01
CA ALA A 216 -8.38 -15.04 -2.19
C ALA A 216 -8.71 -15.68 -0.82
N LEU A 217 -9.74 -15.17 -0.15
CA LEU A 217 -10.11 -15.61 1.20
C LEU A 217 -10.73 -17.02 1.25
N ASN A 218 -11.43 -17.44 0.20
CA ASN A 218 -12.12 -18.73 0.13
C ASN A 218 -11.32 -19.81 -0.63
N ALA A 219 -10.12 -19.50 -1.13
CA ALA A 219 -9.23 -20.48 -1.76
C ALA A 219 -8.84 -21.60 -0.79
N ASN A 220 -8.36 -22.73 -1.31
CA ASN A 220 -7.91 -23.87 -0.52
C ASN A 220 -6.55 -24.37 -1.01
N PRO A 221 -5.43 -24.02 -0.35
CA PRO A 221 -5.36 -23.21 0.88
C PRO A 221 -5.71 -21.73 0.61
N PRO A 222 -6.25 -21.00 1.59
CA PRO A 222 -6.64 -19.61 1.35
C PRO A 222 -5.40 -18.74 1.16
N GLN A 223 -5.50 -17.73 0.30
CA GLN A 223 -4.37 -16.95 -0.22
C GLN A 223 -4.30 -15.56 0.40
N PRO A 224 -3.12 -14.92 0.40
CA PRO A 224 -3.01 -13.48 0.62
C PRO A 224 -3.92 -12.72 -0.35
N ILE A 225 -4.59 -11.67 0.12
CA ILE A 225 -5.23 -10.69 -0.75
C ILE A 225 -4.11 -9.95 -1.48
N VAL A 226 -4.21 -9.79 -2.79
CA VAL A 226 -3.26 -9.04 -3.61
C VAL A 226 -4.07 -8.15 -4.55
N ALA A 227 -3.94 -6.84 -4.36
CA ALA A 227 -4.65 -5.82 -5.11
C ALA A 227 -3.67 -4.89 -5.82
N THR A 228 -4.07 -4.39 -6.99
CA THR A 228 -3.28 -3.47 -7.80
C THR A 228 -4.17 -2.37 -8.33
N GLU A 229 -3.59 -1.19 -8.54
CA GLU A 229 -4.24 -0.02 -9.11
C GLU A 229 -3.24 0.76 -9.95
N ASP A 230 -3.70 1.37 -11.04
CA ASP A 230 -2.91 2.26 -11.86
C ASP A 230 -3.72 3.43 -12.41
N GLN A 231 -3.05 4.57 -12.62
CA GLN A 231 -3.68 5.81 -13.06
C GLN A 231 -2.72 6.64 -13.90
N GLY A 232 -3.27 7.42 -14.83
CA GLY A 232 -2.60 8.56 -15.42
C GLY A 232 -2.81 9.78 -14.53
N LEU A 233 -1.73 10.43 -14.11
CA LEU A 233 -1.77 11.68 -13.37
C LEU A 233 -1.63 12.84 -14.36
N GLY A 234 -2.77 13.45 -14.67
CA GLY A 234 -2.86 14.55 -15.62
C GLY A 234 -2.56 15.90 -14.97
N THR A 235 -2.21 16.88 -15.80
CA THR A 235 -2.08 18.26 -15.32
C THR A 235 -3.41 18.98 -15.41
N GLY A 236 -4.07 19.20 -14.27
CA GLY A 236 -5.32 19.98 -14.17
C GLY A 236 -6.62 19.19 -14.38
N TRP A 237 -6.53 17.90 -14.70
CA TRP A 237 -7.67 16.99 -14.83
C TRP A 237 -7.79 16.00 -13.67
N GLY A 238 -6.83 16.02 -12.73
CA GLY A 238 -6.71 15.01 -11.69
C GLY A 238 -6.08 13.72 -12.20
N SER A 239 -6.41 12.61 -11.54
CA SER A 239 -6.12 11.27 -12.06
C SER A 239 -7.22 10.81 -13.03
N PHE A 240 -6.84 9.96 -13.97
CA PHE A 240 -7.78 9.32 -14.88
C PHE A 240 -7.31 7.90 -15.22
N ASN A 241 -8.28 7.02 -15.46
CA ASN A 241 -7.99 5.65 -15.82
C ASN A 241 -7.20 5.63 -17.13
N VAL A 242 -6.00 5.06 -17.06
CA VAL A 242 -5.22 4.71 -18.22
C VAL A 242 -5.41 3.22 -18.44
N PRO A 243 -5.72 2.79 -19.66
CA PRO A 243 -5.71 1.37 -19.95
C PRO A 243 -4.24 0.98 -20.01
N PHE A 244 -3.70 0.49 -18.90
CA PHE A 244 -2.35 -0.02 -18.82
C PHE A 244 -2.42 -1.50 -18.45
N GLY A 245 -2.97 -2.27 -19.40
CA GLY A 245 -3.37 -3.65 -19.17
C GLY A 245 -4.35 -4.13 -20.23
N THR A 246 -4.99 -5.27 -20.02
CA THR A 246 -5.99 -5.75 -20.99
C THR A 246 -7.35 -5.08 -20.81
N ASN A 247 -7.56 -4.28 -19.74
CA ASN A 247 -8.86 -3.76 -19.26
C ASN A 247 -9.93 -4.84 -19.08
N ILE A 248 -9.54 -6.12 -19.06
CA ILE A 248 -10.50 -7.23 -18.98
C ILE A 248 -10.61 -7.72 -17.53
N ASP A 249 -9.57 -7.58 -16.72
CA ASP A 249 -9.55 -7.95 -15.30
C ASP A 249 -8.54 -7.12 -14.48
N ALA A 250 -8.76 -7.07 -13.16
CA ALA A 250 -7.90 -6.37 -12.20
C ALA A 250 -6.47 -6.91 -12.17
N SER A 251 -6.26 -8.15 -12.65
CA SER A 251 -4.94 -8.81 -12.73
C SER A 251 -4.10 -8.41 -13.94
N SER A 252 -4.62 -7.54 -14.79
CA SER A 252 -3.92 -7.12 -16.02
C SER A 252 -3.11 -5.83 -15.92
N THR A 253 -3.02 -5.18 -14.75
CA THR A 253 -2.28 -3.92 -14.58
C THR A 253 -0.76 -4.15 -14.58
N PHE A 254 -0.03 -3.36 -15.36
CA PHE A 254 1.43 -3.48 -15.43
C PHE A 254 2.13 -2.60 -14.39
N SER A 255 3.04 -3.16 -13.59
CA SER A 255 3.81 -2.36 -12.60
C SER A 255 4.72 -1.26 -13.19
N THR A 256 4.83 -1.17 -14.50
CA THR A 256 5.73 -0.27 -15.24
C THR A 256 5.27 -0.10 -16.69
N MET A 257 5.61 1.05 -17.28
CA MET A 257 5.44 1.32 -18.70
C MET A 257 6.35 0.47 -19.59
N LYS A 258 7.49 -0.01 -19.07
CA LYS A 258 8.49 -0.76 -19.84
C LYS A 258 8.13 -2.25 -19.94
N LYS A 259 8.09 -2.78 -21.17
CA LYS A 259 8.06 -4.23 -21.41
C LYS A 259 9.46 -4.84 -21.33
N ASN A 260 10.44 -4.10 -21.82
CA ASN A 260 11.88 -4.35 -21.71
C ASN A 260 12.62 -3.02 -21.86
N LYS A 261 13.95 -3.07 -21.94
CA LYS A 261 14.83 -1.89 -22.06
C LYS A 261 14.58 -1.01 -23.29
N THR A 262 13.88 -1.51 -24.30
CA THR A 262 13.71 -0.83 -25.60
C THR A 262 12.26 -0.69 -26.07
N THR A 263 11.30 -1.34 -25.42
CA THR A 263 9.89 -1.33 -25.85
C THR A 263 8.92 -1.12 -24.69
N LEU A 264 7.80 -0.48 -24.97
CA LEU A 264 6.70 -0.22 -24.05
C LEU A 264 5.78 -1.43 -23.92
N GLN A 265 5.10 -1.53 -22.78
CA GLN A 265 3.96 -2.42 -22.62
C GLN A 265 2.84 -2.02 -23.58
N ASP A 266 2.02 -2.98 -23.96
CA ASP A 266 0.79 -2.72 -24.70
C ASP A 266 -0.24 -2.14 -23.74
N ALA A 267 -0.56 -0.85 -23.90
CA ALA A 267 -1.53 -0.15 -23.07
C ALA A 267 -2.90 -0.84 -23.17
N CYS A 268 -3.33 -1.18 -24.38
CA CYS A 268 -4.50 -2.03 -24.60
C CYS A 268 -4.28 -3.04 -25.73
N ALA A 269 -4.86 -4.23 -25.58
CA ALA A 269 -4.90 -5.21 -26.66
C ALA A 269 -5.87 -4.76 -27.76
N VAL A 270 -5.47 -4.91 -29.04
CA VAL A 270 -6.31 -4.62 -30.21
C VAL A 270 -7.63 -5.42 -30.18
N SER A 271 -7.61 -6.64 -29.64
CA SER A 271 -8.82 -7.45 -29.46
C SER A 271 -9.84 -6.82 -28.50
N THR A 272 -9.38 -5.97 -27.58
CA THR A 272 -10.23 -5.30 -26.58
C THR A 272 -10.62 -3.90 -27.03
N CYS A 273 -9.65 -3.07 -27.42
CA CYS A 273 -9.89 -1.67 -27.74
C CYS A 273 -10.20 -1.41 -29.23
N GLY A 274 -9.93 -2.38 -30.12
CA GLY A 274 -10.10 -2.22 -31.56
C GLY A 274 -8.88 -1.62 -32.25
N GLU A 275 -8.74 -1.90 -33.54
CA GLU A 275 -7.62 -1.38 -34.34
C GLU A 275 -7.74 0.13 -34.55
N GLY A 276 -6.65 0.86 -34.27
CA GLY A 276 -6.59 2.31 -34.43
C GLY A 276 -7.17 3.10 -33.26
N ASP A 277 -7.58 2.43 -32.17
CA ASP A 277 -7.89 3.08 -30.91
C ASP A 277 -6.66 3.81 -30.36
N TYR A 278 -6.89 4.90 -29.63
CA TYR A 278 -5.84 5.76 -29.08
C TYR A 278 -4.76 4.95 -28.35
N TRP A 279 -5.17 3.97 -27.55
CA TRP A 279 -4.29 3.15 -26.71
C TRP A 279 -3.67 1.94 -27.41
N THR A 280 -4.07 1.67 -28.65
CA THR A 280 -3.43 0.65 -29.50
C THR A 280 -2.32 1.22 -30.38
N VAL A 281 -2.21 2.54 -30.46
CA VAL A 281 -1.19 3.25 -31.24
C VAL A 281 -0.04 3.67 -30.33
N LYS A 282 1.14 3.09 -30.52
CA LYS A 282 2.33 3.37 -29.68
C LYS A 282 2.74 4.84 -29.67
N GLN A 283 2.58 5.55 -30.78
CA GLN A 283 2.95 6.95 -30.85
C GLN A 283 2.10 7.81 -29.90
N ASN A 284 0.79 7.55 -29.82
CA ASN A 284 -0.10 8.26 -28.89
C ASN A 284 0.32 8.00 -27.44
N PHE A 285 0.81 6.80 -27.15
CA PHE A 285 1.28 6.44 -25.82
C PHE A 285 2.57 7.16 -25.43
N ILE A 286 3.51 7.28 -26.37
CA ILE A 286 4.71 8.11 -26.20
C ILE A 286 4.30 9.55 -25.93
N GLU A 287 3.39 10.10 -26.73
CA GLU A 287 2.90 11.48 -26.59
C GLU A 287 2.19 11.72 -25.26
N GLU A 288 1.38 10.77 -24.80
CA GLU A 288 0.67 10.82 -23.53
C GLU A 288 1.62 11.03 -22.34
N PHE A 289 2.68 10.20 -22.28
CA PHE A 289 3.62 10.16 -21.15
C PHE A 289 4.92 10.93 -21.40
N ASN A 290 5.05 11.61 -22.55
CA ASN A 290 6.14 12.55 -22.80
C ASN A 290 5.88 13.84 -22.04
N ASN A 291 6.89 14.30 -21.31
CA ASN A 291 6.86 15.50 -20.49
C ASN A 291 7.69 16.65 -21.08
N ASP A 292 8.27 16.54 -22.28
CA ASP A 292 8.99 17.67 -22.91
C ASP A 292 8.03 18.76 -23.38
N ILE A 293 8.07 19.94 -22.76
CA ILE A 293 7.19 21.08 -23.14
C ILE A 293 7.50 21.66 -24.53
N ASN A 294 8.66 21.34 -25.11
CA ASN A 294 9.02 21.77 -26.47
C ASN A 294 8.48 20.81 -27.52
N ASP A 295 7.99 19.64 -27.11
CA ASP A 295 7.23 18.76 -27.98
C ASP A 295 5.79 19.27 -28.08
N ALA A 296 5.34 19.50 -29.32
CA ALA A 296 4.01 20.03 -29.55
C ALA A 296 2.89 19.02 -29.25
N SER A 297 3.21 17.72 -29.25
CA SER A 297 2.26 16.63 -28.98
C SER A 297 2.36 16.06 -27.56
N SER A 298 3.23 16.57 -26.69
CA SER A 298 3.35 16.07 -25.31
C SER A 298 2.13 16.41 -24.44
N PHE A 299 1.60 15.42 -23.74
CA PHE A 299 0.51 15.61 -22.77
C PHE A 299 1.01 15.79 -21.33
N GLY A 300 2.21 15.30 -21.03
CA GLY A 300 2.84 15.43 -19.71
C GLY A 300 2.21 14.57 -18.63
N THR A 301 1.58 13.45 -19.00
CA THR A 301 0.99 12.52 -18.03
C THR A 301 2.10 11.77 -17.30
N ILE A 302 1.88 11.50 -16.01
CA ILE A 302 2.73 10.62 -15.20
C ILE A 302 1.97 9.33 -14.93
N TYR A 303 2.60 8.20 -15.15
CA TYR A 303 2.03 6.90 -14.82
C TYR A 303 2.19 6.64 -13.33
N PHE A 304 1.10 6.27 -12.65
CA PHE A 304 1.11 5.81 -11.27
C PHE A 304 0.77 4.32 -11.22
N TYR A 305 1.45 3.58 -10.34
CA TYR A 305 1.12 2.20 -10.01
C TYR A 305 1.17 1.98 -8.49
N GLY A 306 0.18 1.28 -7.97
CA GLY A 306 0.12 0.82 -6.59
C GLY A 306 -0.15 -0.69 -6.53
N LYS A 307 0.51 -1.37 -5.58
CA LYS A 307 0.23 -2.77 -5.24
C LYS A 307 0.15 -2.93 -3.73
N PHE A 308 -0.80 -3.73 -3.27
CA PHE A 308 -1.03 -4.00 -1.86
C PHE A 308 -1.27 -5.49 -1.62
N THR A 309 -0.84 -6.00 -0.47
CA THR A 309 -1.18 -7.34 0.00
C THR A 309 -1.37 -7.42 1.51
N THR A 310 -2.27 -8.30 1.96
CA THR A 310 -2.48 -8.68 3.37
C THR A 310 -3.10 -10.09 3.47
N ALA A 311 -2.93 -10.78 4.60
CA ALA A 311 -3.44 -12.16 4.79
C ALA A 311 -4.81 -12.23 5.47
N SER A 312 -5.03 -11.40 6.48
CA SER A 312 -6.14 -11.57 7.43
C SER A 312 -6.35 -10.33 8.30
N GLU A 313 -7.45 -10.32 9.08
CA GLU A 313 -7.93 -9.24 9.96
C GLU A 313 -7.03 -8.92 11.18
N GLY A 314 -5.74 -8.72 10.95
CA GLY A 314 -4.74 -8.56 12.00
C GLY A 314 -3.34 -8.92 11.54
N ALA A 315 -3.19 -9.28 10.26
CA ALA A 315 -1.90 -9.33 9.61
C ALA A 315 -1.47 -7.92 9.22
N ASP A 316 -0.16 -7.69 9.20
CA ASP A 316 0.38 -6.51 8.53
C ASP A 316 0.07 -6.56 7.04
N GLY A 317 -0.09 -5.39 6.45
CA GLY A 317 -0.15 -5.20 5.02
C GLY A 317 1.23 -4.84 4.48
N PHE A 318 1.44 -5.06 3.19
CA PHE A 318 2.64 -4.61 2.49
C PHE A 318 2.23 -3.94 1.17
N GLY A 319 2.92 -2.87 0.82
CA GLY A 319 2.60 -2.11 -0.37
C GLY A 319 3.83 -1.63 -1.13
N THR A 320 3.66 -1.48 -2.43
CA THR A 320 4.59 -0.78 -3.32
C THR A 320 3.82 0.32 -4.04
N MET A 321 4.42 1.50 -4.17
CA MET A 321 3.93 2.57 -5.03
C MET A 321 5.04 3.02 -5.96
N ALA A 322 4.70 3.33 -7.20
CA ALA A 322 5.64 3.83 -8.18
C ALA A 322 5.04 4.89 -9.09
N MET A 323 5.91 5.76 -9.59
CA MET A 323 5.59 6.77 -10.59
C MET A 323 6.61 6.74 -11.72
N GLU A 324 6.13 6.84 -12.96
CA GLU A 324 6.97 6.86 -14.16
C GLU A 324 6.56 7.99 -15.12
N GLY A 325 7.53 8.55 -15.82
CA GLY A 325 7.29 9.47 -16.93
C GLY A 325 8.50 9.52 -17.85
N GLY A 326 8.29 9.86 -19.12
CA GLY A 326 9.36 10.01 -20.11
C GLY A 326 9.55 11.46 -20.52
N HIS A 327 10.73 11.78 -21.04
CA HIS A 327 11.05 13.10 -21.57
C HIS A 327 11.90 12.97 -22.84
N THR A 328 11.31 13.28 -23.99
CA THR A 328 12.01 13.22 -25.28
C THR A 328 11.60 14.34 -26.22
N ALA A 329 12.49 14.71 -27.13
CA ALA A 329 12.17 15.64 -28.20
C ALA A 329 11.08 15.08 -29.14
N ASN A 330 10.40 16.00 -29.83
CA ASN A 330 9.34 15.69 -30.80
C ASN A 330 9.78 14.65 -31.85
N GLY A 331 8.92 13.65 -32.07
CA GLY A 331 9.13 12.59 -33.06
C GLY A 331 10.08 11.50 -32.61
N ALA A 332 10.37 11.40 -31.31
CA ALA A 332 11.12 10.29 -30.74
C ALA A 332 10.45 8.95 -31.08
N ASN A 333 11.26 7.95 -31.41
CA ASN A 333 10.77 6.58 -31.55
C ASN A 333 10.58 5.93 -30.17
N GLU A 334 9.92 4.78 -30.15
CA GLU A 334 9.64 4.03 -28.93
C GLU A 334 10.88 3.75 -28.08
N GLN A 335 11.98 3.31 -28.69
CA GLN A 335 13.20 3.01 -27.94
C GLN A 335 13.76 4.26 -27.26
N THR A 336 13.86 5.38 -27.98
CA THR A 336 14.34 6.65 -27.42
C THR A 336 13.46 7.14 -26.28
N PHE A 337 12.14 6.95 -26.39
CA PHE A 337 11.23 7.25 -25.29
C PHE A 337 11.42 6.31 -24.09
N VAL A 338 11.49 5.00 -24.32
CA VAL A 338 11.70 4.02 -23.25
C VAL A 338 13.00 4.29 -22.49
N GLU A 339 14.08 4.62 -23.19
CA GLU A 339 15.37 4.96 -22.59
C GLU A 339 15.32 6.24 -21.72
N SER A 340 14.37 7.15 -21.95
CA SER A 340 14.20 8.37 -21.15
C SER A 340 13.26 8.22 -19.96
N ILE A 341 12.60 7.07 -19.79
CA ILE A 341 11.66 6.88 -18.68
C ILE A 341 12.41 6.90 -17.35
N GLU A 342 12.01 7.86 -16.51
CA GLU A 342 12.37 7.94 -15.09
C GLU A 342 11.35 7.16 -14.26
N ARG A 343 11.83 6.53 -13.17
CA ARG A 343 10.98 5.86 -12.19
C ARG A 343 11.34 6.27 -10.78
N TYR A 344 10.33 6.51 -9.97
CA TYR A 344 10.42 6.65 -8.53
C TYR A 344 9.55 5.59 -7.86
N GLU A 345 10.04 4.93 -6.82
CA GLU A 345 9.36 3.82 -6.15
C GLU A 345 9.59 3.84 -4.63
N ALA A 346 8.62 3.32 -3.88
CA ALA A 346 8.81 2.95 -2.48
C ALA A 346 8.04 1.67 -2.17
N THR A 347 8.58 0.89 -1.24
CA THR A 347 7.94 -0.29 -0.66
C THR A 347 7.88 -0.12 0.85
N PHE A 348 6.75 -0.46 1.45
CA PHE A 348 6.46 -0.16 2.84
C PHE A 348 5.57 -1.23 3.48
N LYS A 349 5.73 -1.36 4.79
CA LYS A 349 4.90 -2.19 5.66
C LYS A 349 3.81 -1.33 6.30
N LEU A 350 2.60 -1.88 6.40
CA LEU A 350 1.39 -1.20 6.84
C LEU A 350 0.80 -1.93 8.03
N VAL A 351 0.46 -1.20 9.09
CA VAL A 351 -0.27 -1.77 10.22
C VAL A 351 -1.76 -1.54 10.01
N GLY A 352 -2.53 -2.62 9.95
CA GLY A 352 -3.98 -2.57 9.82
C GLY A 352 -4.65 -2.17 11.14
N LYS A 353 -5.59 -1.23 11.08
CA LYS A 353 -6.38 -0.80 12.24
C LYS A 353 -7.87 -0.83 11.91
N ALA A 354 -8.71 -1.16 12.89
CA ALA A 354 -10.15 -1.03 12.71
C ALA A 354 -10.53 0.43 12.39
N ALA A 355 -11.47 0.63 11.47
CA ALA A 355 -11.98 1.95 11.14
C ALA A 355 -12.71 2.56 12.36
N GLU A 356 -12.45 3.85 12.60
CA GLU A 356 -13.03 4.62 13.72
C GLU A 356 -14.46 5.13 13.47
#